data_AF-A8F3W9-F1
#
_entry.id   AF-A8F3W9-F1
#
_cell.length_a   1.000
_cell.length_b   1.000
_cell.length_c   1.000
_cell.angle_alpha   90.00
_cell.angle_beta   90.00
_cell.angle_gamma   90.00
#
_symmetry.space_group_name_H-M   'P 1'
#
loop_
_entity.id
_entity.type
_entity.pdbx_description
1 polymer ?
#
loop_
_entity_poly.entity_id
_entity_poly.type
_entity_poly.pdbx_seq_one_letter_code
_entity_poly.pdbx_strand_id
1 'polypeptide(L)'
;MDFYFVKYRLKSRITAEEGIGFFFGKVNEPPEYDLLIVPSRYSNFLRLDLSDDYAAFIKGFNDLKSKLSSQIPESVDLSNEFLSYIKGYISRKGGQLFGAELSAAVKDSDVDLVQYIVSEILKEWAPKIEITVEFKQVSYQEISAENFMQLWQDFDSEGLVDVLKRPDIADLAEIFPLVDPIRGKVLAEFDVGDPIFFVILNVRNSENLEKLKLLYPKHFSQQGNVIPLPGILVGKELIRGKKEEYYLIKVDMGEGLLGRGLIPKSIKIMSEVQRFEEKITKSQQEWNDKLSQMVSEKPEQQNQNQSVKLAGIRSDMKSHGSDFLIAFLMTLMVLGIILIVSYFFTL
;
A
#
# COMPACT_ATOMS: atom_id res chain seq x y z
N MET A 1 -0.49 7.07 -5.48
CA MET A 1 0.33 6.12 -4.69
C MET A 1 1.00 6.87 -3.57
N ASP A 2 0.70 6.52 -2.31
CA ASP A 2 1.34 7.17 -1.14
C ASP A 2 2.56 6.38 -0.67
N PHE A 3 2.45 5.04 -0.67
CA PHE A 3 3.48 4.11 -0.24
C PHE A 3 3.70 2.99 -1.25
N TYR A 4 4.90 2.41 -1.21
CA TYR A 4 5.18 1.11 -1.80
C TYR A 4 5.35 0.08 -0.67
N PHE A 5 4.88 -1.13 -0.92
CA PHE A 5 5.08 -2.27 -0.04
C PHE A 5 5.60 -3.44 -0.86
N VAL A 6 6.84 -3.85 -0.61
CA VAL A 6 7.53 -4.93 -1.31
C VAL A 6 7.81 -6.03 -0.31
N LYS A 7 7.23 -7.20 -0.53
CA LYS A 7 7.43 -8.41 0.27
C LYS A 7 8.27 -9.37 -0.54
N TYR A 8 9.22 -10.04 0.11
CA TYR A 8 10.09 -10.98 -0.60
C TYR A 8 10.41 -12.20 0.24
N ARG A 9 10.60 -13.32 -0.46
CA ARG A 9 11.14 -14.56 0.09
C ARG A 9 12.50 -14.83 -0.54
N LEU A 10 13.48 -15.12 0.30
CA LEU A 10 14.82 -15.50 -0.11
C LEU A 10 15.05 -16.98 0.19
N LYS A 11 15.76 -17.64 -0.72
CA LYS A 11 16.21 -19.02 -0.55
C LYS A 11 17.63 -19.16 -1.09
N SER A 12 18.56 -19.48 -0.21
CA SER A 12 19.94 -19.76 -0.56
C SER A 12 20.21 -21.25 -0.42
N ARG A 13 20.46 -21.93 -1.55
CA ARG A 13 20.85 -23.36 -1.54
C ARG A 13 22.28 -23.57 -1.06
N ILE A 14 23.13 -22.54 -1.11
CA ILE A 14 24.55 -22.62 -0.78
C ILE A 14 24.77 -22.46 0.72
N THR A 15 24.15 -21.43 1.31
CA THR A 15 24.24 -21.19 2.76
C THR A 15 23.19 -21.96 3.55
N ALA A 16 22.25 -22.65 2.87
CA ALA A 16 21.14 -23.38 3.49
C ALA A 16 20.30 -22.47 4.42
N GLU A 17 19.94 -21.31 3.89
CA GLU A 17 19.15 -20.28 4.58
C GLU A 17 17.89 -19.99 3.76
N GLU A 18 16.76 -19.84 4.47
CA GLU A 18 15.51 -19.34 3.89
C GLU A 18 15.01 -18.17 4.73
N GLY A 19 14.37 -17.19 4.11
CA GLY A 19 13.92 -16.00 4.82
C GLY A 19 12.75 -15.31 4.15
N ILE A 20 12.05 -14.50 4.93
CA ILE A 20 10.97 -13.63 4.49
C ILE A 20 11.25 -12.24 5.04
N GLY A 21 11.12 -11.22 4.19
CA GLY A 21 11.31 -9.84 4.59
C GLY A 21 10.41 -8.90 3.80
N PHE A 22 10.48 -7.62 4.16
CA PHE A 22 9.75 -6.58 3.47
C PHE A 22 10.52 -5.26 3.42
N PHE A 23 10.20 -4.45 2.41
CA PHE A 23 10.49 -3.02 2.34
C PHE A 23 9.17 -2.26 2.28
N PHE A 24 9.03 -1.26 3.14
CA PHE A 24 7.88 -0.36 3.16
C PHE A 24 8.39 1.07 3.16
N GLY A 25 7.88 1.92 2.27
CA GLY A 25 8.38 3.28 2.20
C GLY A 25 7.54 4.21 1.36
N LYS A 26 7.89 5.49 1.45
CA LYS A 26 7.32 6.57 0.64
C LYS A 26 8.33 6.99 -0.44
N VAL A 27 7.83 7.59 -1.52
CA VAL A 27 8.66 8.17 -2.57
C VAL A 27 9.66 9.16 -1.97
N ASN A 28 10.94 9.02 -2.31
CA ASN A 28 12.06 9.85 -1.84
C ASN A 28 12.35 9.80 -0.33
N GLU A 29 11.82 8.83 0.40
CA GLU A 29 12.16 8.57 1.80
C GLU A 29 12.85 7.19 1.92
N PRO A 30 13.77 7.01 2.89
CA PRO A 30 14.38 5.71 3.12
C PRO A 30 13.31 4.69 3.54
N PRO A 31 13.32 3.45 2.98
CA PRO A 31 12.38 2.43 3.39
C PRO A 31 12.61 1.99 4.82
N GLU A 32 11.52 1.69 5.52
CA GLU A 32 11.51 0.77 6.64
C GLU A 32 11.63 -0.66 6.10
N TYR A 33 12.39 -1.49 6.79
CA TYR A 33 12.56 -2.89 6.40
C TYR A 33 12.81 -3.75 7.63
N ASP A 34 12.37 -5.00 7.53
CA ASP A 34 12.68 -6.04 8.48
C ASP A 34 12.78 -7.37 7.73
N LEU A 35 13.49 -8.30 8.34
CA LEU A 35 13.83 -9.58 7.74
C LEU A 35 13.93 -10.65 8.81
N LEU A 36 13.40 -11.81 8.46
CA LEU A 36 13.45 -12.99 9.29
C LEU A 36 14.07 -14.12 8.48
N ILE A 37 15.14 -14.71 9.00
CA ILE A 37 15.90 -15.78 8.37
C ILE A 37 15.96 -16.97 9.30
N VAL A 38 15.79 -18.15 8.71
CA VAL A 38 15.96 -19.42 9.39
C VAL A 38 16.88 -20.32 8.57
N PRO A 39 17.63 -21.22 9.23
CA PRO A 39 18.26 -22.34 8.54
C PRO A 39 17.21 -23.17 7.78
N SER A 40 17.54 -23.68 6.59
CA SER A 40 16.59 -24.38 5.70
C SER A 40 15.87 -25.56 6.37
N ARG A 41 16.46 -26.17 7.41
CA ARG A 41 15.82 -27.23 8.21
C ARG A 41 14.56 -26.77 8.94
N TYR A 42 14.40 -25.46 9.15
CA TYR A 42 13.24 -24.81 9.76
C TYR A 42 12.38 -24.03 8.75
N SER A 43 12.62 -24.18 7.45
CA SER A 43 11.82 -23.57 6.38
C SER A 43 10.31 -23.76 6.55
N ASN A 44 9.89 -24.94 7.06
CA ASN A 44 8.49 -25.26 7.32
C ASN A 44 7.79 -24.32 8.31
N PHE A 45 8.54 -23.59 9.14
CA PHE A 45 8.01 -22.59 10.06
C PHE A 45 7.77 -21.24 9.40
N LEU A 46 8.41 -20.94 8.25
CA LEU A 46 8.22 -19.70 7.48
C LEU A 46 6.95 -19.76 6.61
N ARG A 47 5.79 -19.87 7.27
CA ARG A 47 4.48 -19.86 6.60
C ARG A 47 3.85 -18.47 6.70
N LEU A 48 4.17 -17.62 5.73
CA LEU A 48 3.54 -16.33 5.54
C LEU A 48 3.24 -16.17 4.05
N ASP A 49 2.04 -15.73 3.71
CA ASP A 49 1.66 -15.51 2.31
C ASP A 49 2.24 -14.17 1.86
N LEU A 50 2.90 -14.15 0.69
CA LEU A 50 3.39 -12.90 0.13
C LEU A 50 2.25 -12.07 -0.46
N SER A 51 1.08 -12.65 -0.67
CA SER A 51 -0.10 -11.97 -1.23
C SER A 51 -0.99 -11.27 -0.21
N ASP A 52 -0.71 -11.48 1.09
CA ASP A 52 -1.41 -10.83 2.20
C ASP A 52 -1.36 -9.30 2.06
N ASP A 53 -2.43 -8.62 2.50
CA ASP A 53 -2.47 -7.16 2.58
C ASP A 53 -1.50 -6.60 3.65
N TYR A 54 -1.35 -5.28 3.73
CA TYR A 54 -0.32 -4.69 4.59
C TYR A 54 -0.55 -5.06 6.07
N ALA A 55 -1.78 -4.92 6.55
CA ALA A 55 -2.12 -5.17 7.95
C ALA A 55 -1.99 -6.67 8.32
N ALA A 56 -2.46 -7.59 7.47
CA ALA A 56 -2.32 -9.02 7.73
C ALA A 56 -0.86 -9.47 7.68
N PHE A 57 -0.09 -9.01 6.68
CA PHE A 57 1.31 -9.38 6.54
C PHE A 57 2.14 -8.91 7.73
N ILE A 58 2.01 -7.64 8.16
CA ILE A 58 2.81 -7.11 9.27
C ILE A 58 2.45 -7.79 10.59
N LYS A 59 1.17 -8.07 10.87
CA LYS A 59 0.75 -8.84 12.06
C LYS A 59 1.33 -10.25 12.01
N GLY A 60 1.15 -10.96 10.89
CA GLY A 60 1.66 -12.32 10.70
C GLY A 60 3.18 -12.40 10.79
N PHE A 61 3.89 -11.42 10.23
CA PHE A 61 5.34 -11.30 10.30
C PHE A 61 5.82 -11.12 11.74
N ASN A 62 5.20 -10.21 12.51
CA ASN A 62 5.56 -9.98 13.91
C ASN A 62 5.28 -11.18 14.81
N ASP A 63 4.14 -11.84 14.62
CA ASP A 63 3.78 -13.06 15.34
C ASP A 63 4.77 -14.19 15.03
N LEU A 64 5.14 -14.34 13.76
CA LEU A 64 6.12 -15.32 13.31
C LEU A 64 7.51 -15.02 13.89
N LYS A 65 7.94 -13.76 13.85
CA LYS A 65 9.22 -13.30 14.41
C LYS A 65 9.28 -13.57 15.91
N SER A 66 8.25 -13.22 16.66
CA SER A 66 8.14 -13.48 18.10
C SER A 66 8.23 -14.97 18.43
N LYS A 67 7.45 -15.80 17.71
CA LYS A 67 7.45 -17.26 17.87
C LYS A 67 8.83 -17.85 17.57
N LEU A 68 9.45 -17.50 16.46
CA LEU A 68 10.76 -18.03 16.07
C LEU A 68 11.87 -17.56 17.00
N SER A 69 11.81 -16.32 17.48
CA SER A 69 12.78 -15.80 18.44
C SER A 69 12.77 -16.60 19.75
N SER A 70 11.60 -17.10 20.17
CA SER A 70 11.48 -17.95 21.36
C SER A 70 11.92 -19.41 21.14
N GLN A 71 11.83 -19.92 19.91
CA GLN A 71 12.01 -21.34 19.60
C GLN A 71 13.37 -21.66 18.98
N ILE A 72 13.96 -20.73 18.24
CA ILE A 72 15.17 -20.93 17.43
C ILE A 72 16.08 -19.70 17.60
N PRO A 73 16.95 -19.67 18.61
CA PRO A 73 17.87 -18.55 18.85
C PRO A 73 18.77 -18.22 17.65
N GLU A 74 19.22 -19.25 16.92
CA GLU A 74 20.03 -19.11 15.69
C GLU A 74 19.33 -18.26 14.61
N SER A 75 17.99 -18.26 14.56
CA SER A 75 17.23 -17.42 13.64
C SER A 75 17.39 -15.94 13.97
N VAL A 76 17.48 -15.59 15.25
CA VAL A 76 17.65 -14.20 15.70
C VAL A 76 19.02 -13.68 15.29
N ASP A 77 20.07 -14.47 15.53
CA ASP A 77 21.44 -14.10 15.19
C ASP A 77 21.60 -13.92 13.67
N LEU A 78 21.15 -14.89 12.87
CA LEU A 78 21.18 -14.81 11.40
C LEU A 78 20.38 -13.61 10.87
N SER A 79 19.19 -13.37 11.41
CA SER A 79 18.37 -12.22 11.00
C SER A 79 19.07 -10.90 11.30
N ASN A 80 19.73 -10.77 12.47
CA ASN A 80 20.46 -9.56 12.86
C ASN A 80 21.70 -9.32 11.99
N GLU A 81 22.44 -10.38 11.63
CA GLU A 81 23.59 -10.31 10.73
C GLU A 81 23.17 -9.81 9.34
N PHE A 82 22.12 -10.40 8.77
CA PHE A 82 21.59 -9.97 7.48
C PHE A 82 21.00 -8.55 7.53
N LEU A 83 20.28 -8.19 8.59
CA LEU A 83 19.76 -6.83 8.75
C LEU A 83 20.90 -5.81 8.80
N SER A 84 22.00 -6.14 9.46
CA SER A 84 23.21 -5.30 9.51
C SER A 84 23.85 -5.17 8.13
N TYR A 85 23.90 -6.26 7.36
CA TYR A 85 24.36 -6.26 5.97
C TYR A 85 23.48 -5.37 5.06
N ILE A 86 22.15 -5.56 5.09
CA ILE A 86 21.19 -4.76 4.32
C ILE A 86 21.32 -3.28 4.68
N LYS A 87 21.41 -2.97 5.98
CA LYS A 87 21.63 -1.61 6.46
C LYS A 87 22.91 -1.01 5.90
N GLY A 88 24.00 -1.78 5.87
CA GLY A 88 25.26 -1.37 5.28
C GLY A 88 25.13 -1.08 3.78
N TYR A 89 24.45 -1.95 3.03
CA TYR A 89 24.20 -1.78 1.60
C TYR A 89 23.37 -0.51 1.31
N ILE A 90 22.22 -0.37 1.96
CA ILE A 90 21.32 0.79 1.78
C ILE A 90 22.02 2.10 2.17
N SER A 91 22.83 2.08 3.23
CA SER A 91 23.59 3.27 3.65
C SER A 91 24.64 3.67 2.60
N ARG A 92 25.32 2.71 1.94
CA ARG A 92 26.29 2.98 0.86
C ARG A 92 25.61 3.50 -0.40
N LYS A 93 24.48 2.91 -0.80
CA LYS A 93 23.70 3.32 -1.98
C LYS A 93 22.98 4.65 -1.77
N GLY A 94 22.70 5.02 -0.52
CA GLY A 94 21.90 6.17 -0.14
C GLY A 94 20.44 5.77 0.00
N GLY A 95 19.91 5.81 1.22
CA GLY A 95 18.56 5.29 1.52
C GLY A 95 17.44 5.95 0.71
N GLN A 96 17.54 7.26 0.43
CA GLN A 96 16.57 7.97 -0.41
C GLN A 96 16.62 7.52 -1.88
N LEU A 97 17.82 7.29 -2.43
CA LEU A 97 17.98 6.81 -3.80
C LEU A 97 17.42 5.40 -3.94
N PHE A 98 17.74 4.52 -3.00
CA PHE A 98 17.19 3.17 -2.95
C PHE A 98 15.67 3.16 -2.85
N GLY A 99 15.10 4.01 -1.98
CA GLY A 99 13.65 4.17 -1.87
C GLY A 99 13.00 4.73 -3.15
N ALA A 100 13.67 5.65 -3.84
CA ALA A 100 13.20 6.20 -5.11
C ALA A 100 13.17 5.13 -6.22
N GLU A 101 14.23 4.32 -6.36
CA GLU A 101 14.29 3.21 -7.32
C GLU A 101 13.17 2.19 -7.10
N LEU A 102 12.98 1.73 -5.86
CA LEU A 102 11.88 0.82 -5.51
C LEU A 102 10.52 1.45 -5.81
N SER A 103 10.33 2.72 -5.44
CA SER A 103 9.07 3.41 -5.67
C SER A 103 8.74 3.56 -7.16
N ALA A 104 9.74 3.79 -8.01
CA ALA A 104 9.55 3.89 -9.45
C ALA A 104 9.18 2.52 -10.05
N ALA A 105 9.91 1.46 -9.69
CA ALA A 105 9.64 0.11 -10.16
C ALA A 105 8.24 -0.38 -9.76
N VAL A 106 7.83 -0.10 -8.51
CA VAL A 106 6.48 -0.44 -8.00
C VAL A 106 5.39 0.41 -8.68
N LYS A 107 5.66 1.68 -8.97
CA LYS A 107 4.73 2.57 -9.67
C LYS A 107 4.45 2.07 -11.09
N ASP A 108 5.49 1.63 -11.80
CA ASP A 108 5.42 1.14 -13.16
C ASP A 108 4.98 -0.34 -13.25
N SER A 109 4.79 -0.98 -12.09
CA SER A 109 4.40 -2.40 -11.97
C SER A 109 5.38 -3.37 -12.66
N ASP A 110 6.67 -3.01 -12.66
CA ASP A 110 7.73 -3.81 -13.27
C ASP A 110 8.27 -4.85 -12.28
N VAL A 111 7.75 -6.08 -12.40
CA VAL A 111 8.12 -7.19 -11.51
C VAL A 111 9.59 -7.57 -11.63
N ASP A 112 10.11 -7.58 -12.85
CA ASP A 112 11.49 -7.98 -13.12
C ASP A 112 12.46 -6.95 -12.52
N LEU A 113 12.14 -5.66 -12.62
CA LEU A 113 12.93 -4.60 -12.01
C LEU A 113 12.90 -4.65 -10.49
N VAL A 114 11.72 -4.85 -9.86
CA VAL A 114 11.65 -4.99 -8.40
C VAL A 114 12.45 -6.21 -7.94
N GLN A 115 12.32 -7.35 -8.62
CA GLN A 115 13.08 -8.55 -8.32
C GLN A 115 14.59 -8.33 -8.50
N TYR A 116 15.01 -7.61 -9.54
CA TYR A 116 16.40 -7.23 -9.76
C TYR A 116 16.92 -6.37 -8.62
N ILE A 117 16.20 -5.32 -8.20
CA ILE A 117 16.61 -4.42 -7.12
C ILE A 117 16.80 -5.21 -5.82
N VAL A 118 15.86 -6.10 -5.46
CA VAL A 118 15.96 -6.93 -4.25
C VAL A 118 17.13 -7.92 -4.36
N SER A 119 17.35 -8.48 -5.55
CA SER A 119 18.46 -9.42 -5.81
C SER A 119 19.83 -8.77 -5.76
N GLU A 120 19.93 -7.52 -6.22
CA GLU A 120 21.17 -6.76 -6.20
C GLU A 120 21.69 -6.57 -4.76
N ILE A 121 20.78 -6.30 -3.82
CA ILE A 121 21.12 -6.15 -2.39
C ILE A 121 21.79 -7.41 -1.87
N LEU A 122 21.31 -8.59 -2.25
CA LEU A 122 21.75 -9.87 -1.68
C LEU A 122 22.94 -10.49 -2.45
N LYS A 123 23.39 -9.87 -3.53
CA LYS A 123 24.42 -10.41 -4.43
C LYS A 123 25.78 -10.61 -3.76
N GLU A 124 26.16 -9.73 -2.83
CA GLU A 124 27.45 -9.86 -2.10
C GLU A 124 27.34 -10.80 -0.89
N TRP A 125 26.13 -11.14 -0.46
CA TRP A 125 25.92 -12.04 0.67
C TRP A 125 26.18 -13.51 0.30
N ALA A 126 25.46 -14.01 -0.71
CA ALA A 126 25.66 -15.38 -1.18
C ALA A 126 25.43 -15.49 -2.70
N PRO A 127 26.15 -16.41 -3.37
CA PRO A 127 25.90 -16.68 -4.77
C PRO A 127 24.54 -17.35 -4.96
N LYS A 128 23.84 -17.02 -6.06
CA LYS A 128 22.62 -17.72 -6.53
C LYS A 128 21.49 -17.81 -5.49
N ILE A 129 21.19 -16.70 -4.81
CA ILE A 129 20.00 -16.61 -3.97
C ILE A 129 18.76 -16.54 -4.87
N GLU A 130 17.82 -17.45 -4.65
CA GLU A 130 16.51 -17.43 -5.30
C GLU A 130 15.63 -16.44 -4.54
N ILE A 131 15.06 -15.46 -5.26
CA ILE A 131 14.23 -14.41 -4.68
C ILE A 131 12.88 -14.43 -5.37
N THR A 132 11.82 -14.54 -4.57
CA THR A 132 10.44 -14.34 -5.01
C THR A 132 9.94 -13.04 -4.41
N VAL A 133 9.34 -12.17 -5.23
CA VAL A 133 8.87 -10.86 -4.79
C VAL A 133 7.39 -10.71 -5.11
N GLU A 134 6.68 -10.04 -4.21
CA GLU A 134 5.34 -9.52 -4.44
C GLU A 134 5.26 -8.10 -3.91
N PHE A 135 4.64 -7.20 -4.65
CA PHE A 135 4.57 -5.79 -4.26
C PHE A 135 3.20 -5.20 -4.54
N LYS A 136 2.84 -4.19 -3.75
CA LYS A 136 1.58 -3.46 -3.86
C LYS A 136 1.82 -1.97 -3.67
N GLN A 137 1.08 -1.17 -4.44
CA GLN A 137 0.93 0.26 -4.17
C GLN A 137 -0.10 0.42 -3.06
N VAL A 138 0.23 1.17 -2.01
CA VAL A 138 -0.66 1.32 -0.86
C VAL A 138 -0.91 2.79 -0.60
N SER A 139 -2.17 3.15 -0.37
CA SER A 139 -2.59 4.48 0.06
C SER A 139 -2.80 4.54 1.57
N TYR A 140 -2.75 5.75 2.13
CA TYR A 140 -3.10 5.96 3.55
C TYR A 140 -4.50 5.44 3.89
N GLN A 141 -5.47 5.59 2.97
CA GLN A 141 -6.85 5.15 3.17
C GLN A 141 -6.94 3.63 3.21
N GLU A 142 -6.24 2.94 2.31
CA GLU A 142 -6.18 1.47 2.30
C GLU A 142 -5.54 0.95 3.58
N ILE A 143 -4.38 1.49 4.00
CA ILE A 143 -3.75 1.10 5.28
C ILE A 143 -4.73 1.29 6.44
N SER A 144 -5.42 2.43 6.49
CA SER A 144 -6.35 2.74 7.57
C SER A 144 -7.56 1.80 7.56
N ALA A 145 -8.10 1.48 6.39
CA ALA A 145 -9.21 0.55 6.24
C ALA A 145 -8.82 -0.89 6.57
N GLU A 146 -7.67 -1.36 6.07
CA GLU A 146 -7.12 -2.70 6.35
C GLU A 146 -6.89 -2.87 7.86
N ASN A 147 -6.26 -1.88 8.53
CA ASN A 147 -6.10 -1.89 9.98
C ASN A 147 -7.45 -1.90 10.71
N PHE A 148 -8.42 -1.09 10.28
CA PHE A 148 -9.73 -1.08 10.91
C PHE A 148 -10.45 -2.44 10.80
N MET A 149 -10.42 -3.08 9.63
CA MET A 149 -11.08 -4.38 9.43
C MET A 149 -10.48 -5.47 10.32
N GLN A 150 -9.16 -5.46 10.48
CA GLN A 150 -8.47 -6.37 11.39
C GLN A 150 -8.85 -6.09 12.86
N LEU A 151 -8.92 -4.81 13.24
CA LEU A 151 -9.33 -4.41 14.58
C LEU A 151 -10.78 -4.72 14.90
N TRP A 152 -11.69 -4.61 13.92
CA TRP A 152 -13.09 -4.96 14.12
C TRP A 152 -13.26 -6.43 14.50
N GLN A 153 -12.47 -7.32 13.89
CA GLN A 153 -12.44 -8.73 14.26
C GLN A 153 -11.86 -8.93 15.67
N ASP A 154 -10.85 -8.15 16.04
CA ASP A 154 -10.19 -8.25 17.34
C ASP A 154 -11.06 -7.65 18.49
N PHE A 155 -11.87 -6.61 18.24
CA PHE A 155 -12.69 -5.92 19.27
C PHE A 155 -13.69 -6.83 19.99
N ASP A 156 -14.27 -7.81 19.29
CA ASP A 156 -15.16 -8.79 19.90
C ASP A 156 -14.38 -9.71 20.86
N SER A 157 -13.20 -10.17 20.42
CA SER A 157 -12.31 -10.99 21.24
C SER A 157 -11.80 -10.25 22.49
N GLU A 158 -11.57 -8.95 22.37
CA GLU A 158 -11.09 -8.05 23.42
C GLU A 158 -12.20 -7.61 24.39
N GLY A 159 -13.48 -7.86 24.08
CA GLY A 159 -14.62 -7.49 24.93
C GLY A 159 -14.94 -5.98 24.93
N LEU A 160 -14.61 -5.28 23.84
CA LEU A 160 -14.75 -3.81 23.75
C LEU A 160 -16.08 -3.37 23.12
N VAL A 161 -16.88 -4.32 22.65
CA VAL A 161 -18.18 -4.08 21.99
C VAL A 161 -19.13 -3.29 22.90
N ASP A 162 -19.12 -3.54 24.20
CA ASP A 162 -20.01 -2.84 25.14
C ASP A 162 -19.60 -1.39 25.40
N VAL A 163 -18.32 -1.06 25.23
CA VAL A 163 -17.85 0.34 25.29
C VAL A 163 -18.51 1.15 24.17
N LEU A 164 -18.64 0.58 22.97
CA LEU A 164 -19.30 1.22 21.82
C LEU A 164 -20.83 1.31 21.96
N LYS A 165 -21.43 0.71 23.00
CA LYS A 165 -22.87 0.82 23.28
C LYS A 165 -23.21 1.89 24.32
N ARG A 166 -22.20 2.58 24.88
CA ARG A 166 -22.42 3.63 25.87
C ARG A 166 -23.34 4.74 25.31
N PRO A 167 -24.36 5.21 26.07
CA PRO A 167 -25.34 6.17 25.56
C PRO A 167 -24.74 7.49 25.07
N ASP A 168 -23.63 7.93 25.67
CA ASP A 168 -22.96 9.20 25.34
C ASP A 168 -22.18 9.15 24.01
N ILE A 169 -22.06 7.98 23.40
CA ILE A 169 -21.38 7.78 22.12
C ILE A 169 -22.14 6.90 21.13
N ALA A 170 -23.17 6.16 21.54
CA ALA A 170 -23.85 5.14 20.72
C ALA A 170 -24.29 5.64 19.34
N ASP A 171 -24.74 6.90 19.27
CA ASP A 171 -25.33 7.53 18.09
C ASP A 171 -24.35 8.40 17.28
N LEU A 172 -23.10 8.50 17.74
CA LEU A 172 -22.07 9.28 17.04
C LEU A 172 -21.57 8.55 15.79
N ALA A 173 -21.08 9.32 14.81
CA ALA A 173 -20.47 8.75 13.62
C ALA A 173 -19.21 7.95 13.99
N GLU A 174 -19.06 6.75 13.44
CA GLU A 174 -17.87 5.92 13.63
C GLU A 174 -16.78 6.40 12.67
N ILE A 175 -15.66 6.81 13.24
CA ILE A 175 -14.50 7.34 12.54
C ILE A 175 -13.25 6.55 12.87
N PHE A 176 -12.29 6.57 11.96
CA PHE A 176 -10.97 5.99 12.18
C PHE A 176 -9.89 6.95 11.68
N PRO A 177 -8.86 7.25 12.50
CA PRO A 177 -7.82 8.19 12.12
C PRO A 177 -6.99 7.63 10.96
N LEU A 178 -6.39 8.53 10.20
CA LEU A 178 -5.43 8.17 9.16
C LEU A 178 -4.17 7.59 9.79
N VAL A 179 -3.89 6.34 9.48
CA VAL A 179 -2.69 5.63 9.94
C VAL A 179 -1.49 6.06 9.12
N ASP A 180 -0.43 6.52 9.78
CA ASP A 180 0.86 6.84 9.16
C ASP A 180 1.97 6.04 9.86
N PRO A 181 2.34 4.86 9.34
CA PRO A 181 3.31 3.99 10.00
C PRO A 181 4.72 4.58 10.08
N ILE A 182 5.10 5.42 9.10
CA ILE A 182 6.46 5.93 8.94
C ILE A 182 6.68 7.17 9.83
N ARG A 183 5.80 8.17 9.69
CA ARG A 183 5.99 9.50 10.31
C ARG A 183 4.82 9.93 11.17
N GLY A 184 3.93 9.00 11.50
CA GLY A 184 2.83 9.25 12.43
C GLY A 184 3.29 9.24 13.88
N LYS A 185 2.42 9.77 14.73
CA LYS A 185 2.59 9.79 16.19
C LYS A 185 1.53 8.94 16.86
N VAL A 186 1.81 8.38 18.03
CA VAL A 186 0.77 7.65 18.76
C VAL A 186 -0.21 8.62 19.41
N LEU A 187 -1.47 8.20 19.61
CA LEU A 187 -2.51 9.03 20.25
C LEU A 187 -2.16 9.50 21.67
N ALA A 188 -1.19 8.87 22.33
CA ALA A 188 -0.67 9.34 23.60
C ALA A 188 -0.05 10.74 23.50
N GLU A 189 0.52 11.10 22.35
CA GLU A 189 1.20 12.37 22.09
C GLU A 189 0.26 13.52 21.66
N PHE A 190 -1.03 13.24 21.46
CA PHE A 190 -2.02 14.25 21.06
C PHE A 190 -2.78 14.78 22.26
N ASP A 191 -2.91 16.09 22.38
CA ASP A 191 -3.71 16.74 23.42
C ASP A 191 -5.13 17.06 22.93
N VAL A 192 -6.05 17.23 23.88
CA VAL A 192 -7.41 17.71 23.56
C VAL A 192 -7.30 19.12 22.99
N GLY A 193 -7.86 19.32 21.80
CA GLY A 193 -7.69 20.54 21.00
C GLY A 193 -6.83 20.33 19.74
N ASP A 194 -6.08 19.23 19.66
CA ASP A 194 -5.24 18.95 18.49
C ASP A 194 -6.06 18.51 17.26
N PRO A 195 -5.60 18.85 16.04
CA PRO A 195 -6.22 18.38 14.81
C PRO A 195 -5.97 16.88 14.60
N ILE A 196 -7.02 16.16 14.21
CA ILE A 196 -6.97 14.76 13.79
C ILE A 196 -7.58 14.63 12.40
N PHE A 197 -6.91 13.87 11.53
CA PHE A 197 -7.42 13.50 10.22
C PHE A 197 -7.98 12.09 10.26
N PHE A 198 -9.19 11.89 9.75
CA PHE A 198 -9.89 10.61 9.86
C PHE A 198 -10.75 10.32 8.64
N VAL A 199 -11.09 9.05 8.47
CA VAL A 199 -12.12 8.59 7.55
C VAL A 199 -13.39 8.27 8.33
N ILE A 200 -14.55 8.51 7.72
CA ILE A 200 -15.83 8.09 8.29
C ILE A 200 -16.12 6.67 7.81
N LEU A 201 -16.32 5.78 8.77
CA LEU A 201 -16.61 4.36 8.51
C LEU A 201 -18.12 4.12 8.42
N ASN A 202 -18.87 4.67 9.36
CA ASN A 202 -20.31 4.46 9.45
C ASN A 202 -20.98 5.65 10.12
N VAL A 203 -22.12 6.07 9.59
CA VAL A 203 -22.97 7.09 10.21
C VAL A 203 -24.35 6.48 10.36
N ARG A 204 -24.73 6.16 11.61
CA ARG A 204 -26.01 5.51 11.90
C ARG A 204 -27.20 6.46 11.73
N ASN A 205 -27.00 7.75 12.00
CA ASN A 205 -28.03 8.78 11.86
C ASN A 205 -27.98 9.41 10.45
N SER A 206 -29.03 9.17 9.66
CA SER A 206 -29.15 9.66 8.29
C SER A 206 -29.16 11.18 8.18
N GLU A 207 -29.69 11.91 9.16
CA GLU A 207 -29.67 13.37 9.19
C GLU A 207 -28.25 13.92 9.35
N ASN A 208 -27.44 13.28 10.20
CA ASN A 208 -26.02 13.64 10.37
C ASN A 208 -25.21 13.34 9.12
N LEU A 209 -25.53 12.26 8.40
CA LEU A 209 -24.89 11.93 7.13
C LEU A 209 -25.15 13.01 6.06
N GLU A 210 -26.39 13.48 5.94
CA GLU A 210 -26.72 14.55 4.99
C GLU A 210 -26.05 15.88 5.36
N LYS A 211 -25.98 16.24 6.65
CA LYS A 211 -25.22 17.42 7.10
C LYS A 211 -23.73 17.30 6.76
N LEU A 212 -23.12 16.13 6.98
CA LEU A 212 -21.71 15.90 6.62
C LEU A 212 -21.47 16.00 5.11
N LYS A 213 -22.38 15.49 4.29
CA LYS A 213 -22.30 15.63 2.83
C LYS A 213 -22.44 17.08 2.38
N LEU A 214 -23.27 17.88 3.06
CA LEU A 214 -23.41 19.32 2.77
C LEU A 214 -22.17 20.12 3.16
N LEU A 215 -21.56 19.79 4.30
CA LEU A 215 -20.35 20.45 4.79
C LEU A 215 -19.10 20.09 3.98
N TYR A 216 -19.01 18.83 3.55
CA TYR A 216 -17.85 18.30 2.85
C TYR A 216 -18.24 17.58 1.55
N PRO A 217 -18.88 18.26 0.58
CA PRO A 217 -19.46 17.62 -0.61
C PRO A 217 -18.41 16.91 -1.48
N LYS A 218 -17.15 17.37 -1.44
CA LYS A 218 -16.03 16.77 -2.18
C LYS A 218 -15.48 15.50 -1.53
N HIS A 219 -15.84 15.23 -0.27
CA HIS A 219 -15.29 14.10 0.50
C HIS A 219 -16.13 12.84 0.41
N PHE A 220 -17.34 12.92 -0.16
CA PHE A 220 -18.26 11.80 -0.29
C PHE A 220 -18.51 11.46 -1.77
N SER A 221 -18.48 10.18 -2.10
CA SER A 221 -18.94 9.64 -3.39
C SER A 221 -20.14 8.72 -3.18
N GLN A 222 -20.67 8.14 -4.27
CA GLN A 222 -21.71 7.10 -4.20
C GLN A 222 -21.30 5.87 -3.37
N GLN A 223 -20.00 5.67 -3.13
CA GLN A 223 -19.44 4.56 -2.36
C GLN A 223 -19.12 4.91 -0.89
N GLY A 224 -19.33 6.15 -0.46
CA GLY A 224 -19.03 6.61 0.91
C GLY A 224 -17.95 7.70 0.96
N ASN A 225 -17.30 7.85 2.12
CA ASN A 225 -16.23 8.83 2.32
C ASN A 225 -14.95 8.40 1.56
N VAL A 226 -14.50 9.23 0.61
CA VAL A 226 -13.34 8.96 -0.27
C VAL A 226 -12.13 9.83 0.12
N ILE A 227 -12.39 11.02 0.68
CA ILE A 227 -11.34 11.96 1.08
C ILE A 227 -11.40 12.13 2.60
N PRO A 228 -10.30 11.90 3.33
CA PRO A 228 -10.29 12.04 4.78
C PRO A 228 -10.66 13.47 5.21
N LEU A 229 -11.27 13.57 6.38
CA LEU A 229 -11.76 14.83 6.95
C LEU A 229 -10.84 15.31 8.08
N PRO A 230 -10.66 16.63 8.21
CA PRO A 230 -10.07 17.21 9.40
C PRO A 230 -11.12 17.35 10.50
N GLY A 231 -10.71 17.22 11.76
CA GLY A 231 -11.50 17.58 12.92
C GLY A 231 -10.63 17.81 14.14
N ILE A 232 -11.24 18.19 15.25
CA ILE A 232 -10.54 18.53 16.49
C ILE A 232 -10.79 17.45 17.54
N LEU A 233 -9.72 16.94 18.16
CA LEU A 233 -9.84 16.00 19.27
C LEU A 233 -10.49 16.70 20.47
N VAL A 234 -11.71 16.31 20.84
CA VAL A 234 -12.45 16.91 21.98
C VAL A 234 -12.48 16.00 23.20
N GLY A 235 -12.17 14.72 23.05
CA GLY A 235 -12.09 13.78 24.17
C GLY A 235 -11.21 12.59 23.87
N LYS A 236 -10.45 12.14 24.86
CA LYS A 236 -9.56 10.99 24.80
C LYS A 236 -9.65 10.21 26.11
N GLU A 237 -10.08 8.96 26.05
CA GLU A 237 -10.25 8.06 27.20
C GLU A 237 -9.46 6.77 26.97
N LEU A 238 -8.68 6.33 27.98
CA LEU A 238 -7.95 5.07 27.92
C LEU A 238 -8.85 3.91 28.36
N ILE A 239 -9.01 2.93 27.49
CA ILE A 239 -9.81 1.72 27.70
C ILE A 239 -8.87 0.51 27.69
N ARG A 240 -9.02 -0.38 28.68
CA ARG A 240 -8.23 -1.61 28.74
C ARG A 240 -8.98 -2.75 28.04
N GLY A 241 -8.37 -3.30 26.99
CA GLY A 241 -8.75 -4.60 26.44
C GLY A 241 -8.15 -5.74 27.26
N LYS A 242 -8.36 -6.97 26.79
CA LYS A 242 -7.79 -8.19 27.38
C LYS A 242 -6.30 -8.34 27.04
N LYS A 243 -5.87 -7.98 25.84
CA LYS A 243 -4.46 -8.11 25.40
C LYS A 243 -3.75 -6.78 25.25
N GLU A 244 -4.44 -5.73 24.81
CA GLU A 244 -3.85 -4.41 24.61
C GLU A 244 -4.72 -3.26 25.13
N GLU A 245 -4.14 -2.07 25.19
CA GLU A 245 -4.83 -0.84 25.58
C GLU A 245 -5.30 -0.06 24.35
N TYR A 246 -6.47 0.57 24.48
CA TYR A 246 -7.12 1.34 23.43
C TYR A 246 -7.41 2.76 23.90
N TYR A 247 -7.45 3.70 22.96
CA TYR A 247 -8.01 5.02 23.16
C TYR A 247 -9.38 5.11 22.51
N LEU A 248 -10.39 5.43 23.32
CA LEU A 248 -11.67 5.93 22.83
C LEU A 248 -11.53 7.44 22.62
N ILE A 249 -11.65 7.89 21.37
CA ILE A 249 -11.58 9.30 21.01
C ILE A 249 -12.96 9.83 20.64
N LYS A 250 -13.19 11.11 20.93
CA LYS A 250 -14.27 11.93 20.38
C LYS A 250 -13.66 13.06 19.57
N VAL A 251 -14.14 13.26 18.36
CA VAL A 251 -13.63 14.28 17.44
C VAL A 251 -14.77 15.17 16.98
N ASP A 252 -14.58 16.48 17.08
CA ASP A 252 -15.49 17.48 16.50
C ASP A 252 -15.18 17.65 15.01
N MET A 253 -16.19 17.37 14.19
CA MET A 253 -16.15 17.43 12.73
C MET A 253 -16.72 18.75 12.19
N GLY A 254 -17.04 19.70 13.07
CA GLY A 254 -17.66 20.98 12.72
C GLY A 254 -19.19 20.97 12.90
N GLU A 255 -19.74 22.16 13.11
CA GLU A 255 -21.19 22.42 13.27
C GLU A 255 -21.89 21.52 14.32
N GLY A 256 -21.16 21.12 15.36
CA GLY A 256 -21.68 20.28 16.45
C GLY A 256 -21.79 18.80 16.10
N LEU A 257 -21.25 18.36 14.97
CA LEU A 257 -21.18 16.95 14.59
C LEU A 257 -19.98 16.28 15.25
N LEU A 258 -20.27 15.30 16.12
CA LEU A 258 -19.23 14.55 16.82
C LEU A 258 -19.06 13.15 16.21
N GLY A 259 -17.80 12.77 16.03
CA GLY A 259 -17.37 11.42 15.67
C GLY A 259 -16.75 10.71 16.87
N ARG A 260 -16.80 9.37 16.84
CA ARG A 260 -16.14 8.50 17.82
C ARG A 260 -15.23 7.50 17.12
N GLY A 261 -14.12 7.15 17.76
CA GLY A 261 -13.23 6.10 17.29
C GLY A 261 -12.63 5.32 18.44
N LEU A 262 -12.39 4.02 18.25
CA LEU A 262 -11.63 3.20 19.17
C LEU A 262 -10.33 2.79 18.48
N ILE A 263 -9.19 3.16 19.05
CA ILE A 263 -7.89 3.04 18.39
C ILE A 263 -6.88 2.39 19.34
N PRO A 264 -6.21 1.30 18.94
CA PRO A 264 -5.12 0.75 19.73
C PRO A 264 -4.05 1.78 20.04
N LYS A 265 -3.48 1.70 21.23
CA LYS A 265 -2.41 2.59 21.68
C LYS A 265 -1.14 2.53 20.81
N SER A 266 -0.94 1.42 20.11
CA SER A 266 0.21 1.14 19.23
C SER A 266 0.11 1.81 17.86
N ILE A 267 -1.08 2.22 17.42
CA ILE A 267 -1.26 2.80 16.08
C ILE A 267 -0.71 4.22 16.03
N LYS A 268 0.16 4.45 15.04
CA LYS A 268 0.66 5.77 14.66
C LYS A 268 -0.31 6.44 13.70
N ILE A 269 -0.75 7.64 14.04
CA ILE A 269 -1.70 8.44 13.26
C ILE A 269 -1.01 9.67 12.66
N MET A 270 -1.54 10.13 11.53
CA MET A 270 -1.03 11.32 10.84
C MET A 270 -1.19 12.58 11.71
N SER A 271 -0.10 13.31 11.93
CA SER A 271 -0.06 14.46 12.85
C SER A 271 0.16 15.83 12.18
N GLU A 272 0.57 15.88 10.91
CA GLU A 272 0.98 17.14 10.26
C GLU A 272 -0.08 17.66 9.27
N VAL A 273 -0.57 18.87 9.52
CA VAL A 273 -1.58 19.57 8.71
C VAL A 273 -1.11 19.83 7.28
N GLN A 274 0.16 20.24 7.09
CA GLN A 274 0.72 20.49 5.76
C GLN A 274 0.71 19.23 4.89
N ARG A 275 1.00 18.06 5.47
CA ARG A 275 0.96 16.77 4.75
C ARG A 275 -0.47 16.38 4.36
N PHE A 276 -1.44 16.75 5.18
CA PHE A 276 -2.86 16.59 4.86
C PHE A 276 -3.30 17.52 3.72
N GLU A 277 -2.88 18.79 3.76
CA GLU A 277 -3.20 19.78 2.71
C GLU A 277 -2.54 19.44 1.36
N GLU A 278 -1.29 18.98 1.35
CA GLU A 278 -0.62 18.46 0.15
C GLU A 278 -1.40 17.29 -0.47
N LYS A 279 -1.95 16.41 0.36
CA LYS A 279 -2.75 15.28 -0.08
C LYS A 279 -4.09 15.71 -0.65
N ILE A 280 -4.79 16.63 0.00
CA ILE A 280 -6.03 17.20 -0.54
C ILE A 280 -5.75 17.86 -1.89
N THR A 281 -4.66 18.63 -1.99
CA THR A 281 -4.30 19.35 -3.22
C THR A 281 -3.98 18.37 -4.36
N LYS A 282 -3.19 17.31 -4.10
CA LYS A 282 -2.92 16.25 -5.08
C LYS A 282 -4.18 15.49 -5.49
N SER A 283 -5.03 15.13 -4.51
CA SER A 283 -6.30 14.45 -4.78
C SER A 283 -7.27 15.33 -5.57
N GLN A 284 -7.28 16.65 -5.34
CA GLN A 284 -8.05 17.62 -6.11
C GLN A 284 -7.51 17.77 -7.54
N GLN A 285 -6.19 17.76 -7.75
CA GLN A 285 -5.59 17.75 -9.08
C GLN A 285 -5.94 16.48 -9.84
N GLU A 286 -5.76 15.30 -9.24
CA GLU A 286 -6.13 14.02 -9.85
C GLU A 286 -7.63 13.93 -10.19
N TRP A 287 -8.49 14.52 -9.35
CA TRP A 287 -9.93 14.57 -9.60
C TRP A 287 -10.31 15.61 -10.68
N ASN A 288 -9.66 16.77 -10.70
CA ASN A 288 -9.83 17.76 -11.76
C ASN A 288 -9.32 17.24 -13.11
N ASP A 289 -8.23 16.48 -13.13
CA ASP A 289 -7.71 15.82 -14.33
C ASP A 289 -8.68 14.74 -14.83
N LYS A 290 -9.23 13.92 -13.91
CA LYS A 290 -10.29 12.96 -14.23
C LYS A 290 -11.59 13.62 -14.70
N LEU A 291 -11.99 14.74 -14.10
CA LEU A 291 -13.14 15.52 -14.57
C LEU A 291 -12.88 16.16 -15.93
N SER A 292 -11.67 16.67 -16.18
CA SER A 292 -11.29 17.26 -17.47
C SER A 292 -11.31 16.20 -18.56
N GLN A 293 -10.89 14.97 -18.25
CA GLN A 293 -11.01 13.80 -19.14
C GLN A 293 -12.48 13.39 -19.35
N MET A 294 -13.31 13.38 -18.30
CA MET A 294 -14.75 13.05 -18.40
C MET A 294 -15.61 14.15 -19.06
N VAL A 295 -15.22 15.42 -18.97
CA VAL A 295 -15.87 16.55 -19.67
C VAL A 295 -15.42 16.61 -21.13
N SER A 296 -14.21 16.13 -21.43
CA SER A 296 -13.75 15.91 -22.81
C SER A 296 -14.44 14.72 -23.48
N GLU A 297 -15.08 13.83 -22.71
CA GLU A 297 -15.82 12.67 -23.21
C GLU A 297 -17.29 12.67 -22.76
N LYS A 298 -18.17 13.42 -23.47
CA LYS A 298 -19.62 13.16 -23.58
C LYS A 298 -20.33 14.20 -24.50
N PRO A 299 -21.51 13.92 -25.07
CA PRO A 299 -21.83 12.91 -26.08
C PRO A 299 -22.69 13.53 -27.23
N GLU A 300 -22.26 13.49 -28.49
CA GLU A 300 -23.15 13.90 -29.59
C GLU A 300 -24.12 12.76 -29.96
N GLN A 301 -25.33 12.78 -29.37
CA GLN A 301 -26.47 12.02 -29.88
C GLN A 301 -27.33 12.88 -30.81
N GLN A 302 -27.25 12.54 -32.11
CA GLN A 302 -28.35 12.35 -33.05
C GLN A 302 -29.59 13.26 -32.95
N ASN A 303 -29.79 14.09 -33.99
CA ASN A 303 -31.02 13.99 -34.79
C ASN A 303 -30.88 14.55 -36.23
N GLN A 304 -31.01 13.60 -37.17
CA GLN A 304 -31.74 13.63 -38.44
C GLN A 304 -31.37 14.59 -39.61
N ASN A 305 -30.75 13.94 -40.61
CA ASN A 305 -31.14 13.90 -42.02
C ASN A 305 -31.16 15.18 -42.87
N GLN A 306 -30.02 15.45 -43.52
CA GLN A 306 -29.99 15.63 -44.97
C GLN A 306 -28.92 14.74 -45.60
N SER A 307 -29.39 13.84 -46.46
CA SER A 307 -28.63 12.98 -47.36
C SER A 307 -27.86 13.81 -48.41
N VAL A 308 -26.64 13.39 -48.75
CA VAL A 308 -26.23 12.89 -50.09
C VAL A 308 -24.72 12.52 -50.07
N LYS A 309 -24.44 11.21 -50.31
CA LYS A 309 -23.33 10.55 -51.04
C LYS A 309 -21.94 11.22 -51.04
N LEU A 310 -20.81 10.55 -50.77
CA LEU A 310 -20.34 9.20 -51.13
C LEU A 310 -19.64 8.53 -49.92
N ALA A 311 -20.02 7.33 -49.46
CA ALA A 311 -19.64 5.99 -49.94
C ALA A 311 -18.12 5.69 -49.80
N GLY A 312 -17.64 4.71 -49.01
CA GLY A 312 -18.27 3.64 -48.24
C GLY A 312 -17.43 3.30 -46.98
N ILE A 313 -18.08 3.05 -45.84
CA ILE A 313 -18.51 1.74 -45.29
C ILE A 313 -17.36 0.90 -44.71
N ARG A 314 -17.35 0.96 -43.37
CA ARG A 314 -16.92 -0.03 -42.36
C ARG A 314 -17.03 -1.49 -42.82
N SER A 315 -16.13 -2.37 -42.37
CA SER A 315 -16.37 -3.20 -41.17
C SER A 315 -15.21 -4.16 -40.86
N ASP A 316 -15.16 -4.56 -39.58
CA ASP A 316 -14.66 -5.82 -39.04
C ASP A 316 -13.14 -6.03 -38.85
N MET A 317 -12.74 -5.90 -37.58
CA MET A 317 -12.12 -6.96 -36.78
C MET A 317 -11.25 -7.97 -37.57
N LYS A 318 -9.90 -7.85 -37.51
CA LYS A 318 -8.96 -8.98 -37.36
C LYS A 318 -7.47 -8.62 -37.38
N SER A 319 -6.78 -9.30 -36.47
CA SER A 319 -5.43 -9.87 -36.53
C SER A 319 -4.18 -8.97 -36.54
N HIS A 320 -3.42 -9.14 -35.45
CA HIS A 320 -1.96 -9.11 -35.37
C HIS A 320 -1.31 -9.97 -36.48
N GLY A 321 -1.14 -9.42 -37.68
CA GLY A 321 -0.44 -10.07 -38.79
C GLY A 321 0.79 -9.32 -39.29
N SER A 322 0.89 -8.00 -39.02
CA SER A 322 2.03 -7.18 -39.47
C SER A 322 3.29 -7.47 -38.68
N ASP A 323 3.17 -7.67 -37.37
CA ASP A 323 4.34 -7.72 -36.48
C ASP A 323 5.09 -9.05 -36.61
N PHE A 324 4.37 -10.14 -36.93
CA PHE A 324 4.99 -11.44 -37.19
C PHE A 324 5.71 -11.48 -38.54
N LEU A 325 5.17 -10.80 -39.57
CA LEU A 325 5.78 -10.74 -40.90
C LEU A 325 7.04 -9.87 -40.89
N ILE A 326 7.03 -8.79 -40.10
CA ILE A 326 8.20 -7.94 -39.84
C ILE A 326 9.27 -8.71 -39.04
N ALA A 327 8.88 -9.43 -37.99
CA ALA A 327 9.81 -10.25 -37.21
C ALA A 327 10.45 -11.37 -38.05
N PHE A 328 9.68 -12.00 -38.94
CA PHE A 328 10.14 -13.05 -39.85
C PHE A 328 11.12 -12.53 -40.92
N LEU A 329 10.84 -11.35 -41.50
CA LEU A 329 11.75 -10.71 -42.45
C LEU A 329 13.09 -10.32 -41.79
N MET A 330 13.05 -9.84 -40.54
CA MET A 330 14.27 -9.51 -39.79
C MET A 330 15.11 -10.76 -39.48
N THR A 331 14.47 -11.89 -39.15
CA THR A 331 15.22 -13.14 -38.90
C THR A 331 15.87 -13.68 -40.17
N LEU A 332 15.18 -13.61 -41.33
CA LEU A 332 15.77 -13.98 -42.62
C LEU A 332 16.94 -13.09 -43.00
N MET A 333 16.88 -11.79 -42.70
CA MET A 333 17.97 -10.86 -42.99
C MET A 333 19.22 -11.18 -42.16
N VAL A 334 19.05 -11.49 -40.87
CA VAL A 334 20.15 -11.90 -39.98
C VAL A 334 20.76 -13.23 -40.42
N LEU A 335 19.94 -14.21 -40.77
CA LEU A 335 20.41 -15.51 -41.30
C LEU A 335 21.17 -15.35 -42.62
N GLY A 336 20.72 -14.45 -43.52
CA GLY A 336 21.41 -14.13 -44.76
C GLY A 336 22.80 -13.53 -44.52
N ILE A 337 22.92 -12.61 -43.55
CA ILE A 337 24.22 -12.03 -43.17
C ILE A 337 25.15 -13.10 -42.61
N ILE A 338 24.65 -13.98 -41.73
CA ILE A 338 25.44 -15.09 -41.16
C ILE A 338 25.91 -16.04 -42.26
N LEU A 339 25.08 -16.35 -43.25
CA LEU A 339 25.46 -17.20 -44.39
C LEU A 339 26.53 -16.56 -45.27
N ILE A 340 26.44 -15.26 -45.54
CA ILE A 340 27.47 -14.52 -46.29
C ILE A 340 28.79 -14.49 -45.52
N VAL A 341 28.74 -14.17 -44.23
CA VAL A 341 29.93 -14.18 -43.37
C VAL A 341 30.53 -15.59 -43.30
N SER A 342 29.72 -16.63 -43.13
CA SER A 342 30.22 -18.00 -43.12
C SER A 342 30.85 -18.36 -44.46
N TYR A 343 30.24 -18.01 -45.60
CA TYR A 343 30.79 -18.29 -46.94
C TYR A 343 32.16 -17.62 -47.17
N PHE A 344 32.37 -16.40 -46.66
CA PHE A 344 33.65 -15.69 -46.78
C PHE A 344 34.72 -16.10 -45.75
N PHE A 345 34.32 -16.72 -44.64
CA PHE A 345 35.24 -17.11 -43.55
C PHE A 345 35.43 -18.63 -43.38
N THR A 346 34.75 -19.46 -44.16
CA THR A 346 34.95 -20.93 -44.19
C THR A 346 35.34 -21.50 -45.57
N LEU A 347 35.81 -20.65 -46.49
CA LEU A 347 36.56 -21.07 -47.67
C LEU A 347 38.03 -20.66 -47.59
#